data_AF-A0A356B9G6-F1
#
_entry.id   AF-A0A356B9G6-F1
#
_cell.length_a   1.000
_cell.length_b   1.000
_cell.length_c   1.000
_cell.angle_alpha   90.00
_cell.angle_beta   90.00
_cell.angle_gamma   90.00
#
_symmetry.space_group_name_H-M   'P 1'
#
loop_
_entity.id
_entity.type
_entity.pdbx_description
1 polymer ?
#
loop_
_entity_poly.entity_id
_entity_poly.type
_entity_poly.pdbx_seq_one_letter_code
_entity_poly.pdbx_strand_id
1 'polypeptide(L)' 'IQECHLVSGSFDFLLKTRVANMAAYRELLGETLLRLPSVRESRTYVVMEEVKQTTFVAISS' A
#
# COMPACT_ATOMS: atom_id res chain seq x y z
N ILE A 1 -2.41 -7.48 -4.12
CA ILE A 1 -1.95 -6.66 -2.97
C ILE A 1 -0.77 -7.38 -2.33
N GLN A 2 0.32 -6.71 -1.99
CA GLN A 2 1.52 -7.35 -1.43
C GLN A 2 1.48 -7.37 0.10
N GLU A 3 1.14 -6.24 0.72
CA GLU A 3 1.03 -6.14 2.17
C GLU A 3 -0.13 -5.21 2.55
N CYS A 4 -0.74 -5.46 3.70
CA CYS A 4 -1.80 -4.64 4.27
C CYS A 4 -1.60 -4.59 5.78
N HIS A 5 -1.36 -3.41 6.32
CA HIS A 5 -1.05 -3.22 7.74
C HIS A 5 -2.05 -2.26 8.34
N LEU A 6 -2.66 -2.63 9.46
CA LEU A 6 -3.38 -1.69 10.32
C LEU A 6 -2.33 -0.90 11.11
N VAL A 7 -2.38 0.42 11.04
CA VAL A 7 -1.38 1.29 11.69
C VAL A 7 -2.06 2.30 12.58
N SER A 8 -1.50 2.51 13.77
CA SER A 8 -1.91 3.59 14.66
C SER A 8 -1.23 4.89 14.20
N GLY A 9 -1.93 5.73 13.44
CA GLY A 9 -1.37 6.97 12.87
C GLY A 9 -2.39 7.83 12.12
N SER A 10 -1.94 8.63 11.14
CA SER A 10 -2.83 9.48 10.32
C SER A 10 -3.74 8.73 9.34
N PHE A 11 -3.53 7.42 9.19
CA PHE A 11 -4.32 6.51 8.37
C PHE A 11 -4.53 5.22 9.14
N ASP A 12 -5.69 4.60 8.98
CA ASP A 12 -6.01 3.32 9.63
C ASP A 12 -5.29 2.14 8.95
N PHE A 13 -5.12 2.19 7.63
CA PHE A 13 -4.53 1.11 6.83
C PHE A 13 -3.43 1.61 5.90
N LEU A 14 -2.33 0.85 5.85
CA LEU A 14 -1.24 1.03 4.89
C LEU A 14 -1.21 -0.17 3.94
N LEU A 15 -1.34 0.09 2.64
CA LEU A 15 -1.34 -0.95 1.60
C LEU A 15 -0.12 -0.82 0.70
N LYS A 16 0.68 -1.88 0.62
CA LYS A 16 1.75 -2.02 -0.37
C LYS A 16 1.21 -2.81 -1.56
N THR A 17 1.24 -2.23 -2.75
CA THR A 17 0.78 -2.88 -3.98
C THR A 17 1.79 -2.71 -5.09
N ARG A 18 1.95 -3.74 -5.91
CA ARG A 18 2.72 -3.70 -7.15
C ARG A 18 1.73 -3.81 -8.30
N VAL A 19 1.70 -2.80 -9.15
CA VAL A 19 0.82 -2.73 -10.33
C VAL A 19 1.67 -2.62 -11.58
N ALA A 20 1.15 -3.09 -12.72
CA ALA A 20 1.90 -3.09 -13.98
C ALA A 20 2.10 -1.67 -14.55
N ASN A 21 1.15 -0.77 -14.31
CA ASN A 21 1.18 0.61 -14.79
C ASN A 21 0.19 1.50 -14.02
N MET A 22 0.20 2.80 -14.31
CA MET A 22 -0.69 3.76 -13.66
C MET A 22 -2.18 3.58 -14.03
N ALA A 23 -2.50 2.99 -15.18
CA ALA A 23 -3.90 2.69 -15.53
C ALA A 23 -4.47 1.60 -14.61
N ALA A 24 -3.71 0.51 -14.41
CA ALA A 24 -4.05 -0.56 -13.46
C ALA A 24 -4.13 -0.04 -12.01
N TYR A 25 -3.27 0.92 -11.63
CA TYR A 25 -3.40 1.60 -10.34
C TYR A 25 -4.71 2.40 -10.21
N ARG A 26 -5.08 3.18 -11.24
CA ARG A 26 -6.32 3.97 -11.22
C ARG A 26 -7.56 3.08 -11.16
N GLU A 27 -7.54 1.94 -11.84
CA GLU A 27 -8.59 0.93 -11.74
C GLU A 27 -8.66 0.35 -10.33
N LEU A 28 -7.53 -0.09 -9.75
CA LEU A 28 -7.48 -0.60 -8.38
C LEU A 28 -7.97 0.43 -7.35
N LEU A 29 -7.54 1.69 -7.47
CA LEU A 29 -7.97 2.77 -6.58
C LEU A 29 -9.45 3.08 -6.75
N GLY A 30 -9.90 3.32 -7.98
CA GLY A 30 -11.25 3.80 -8.29
C GLY A 30 -12.32 2.74 -8.14
N GLU A 31 -12.06 1.52 -8.61
CA GLU A 31 -13.05 0.44 -8.64
C GLU A 31 -13.05 -0.39 -7.35
N THR A 32 -11.93 -0.49 -6.65
CA THR A 32 -11.84 -1.34 -5.43
C THR A 32 -11.73 -0.49 -4.16
N LEU A 33 -10.70 0.35 -4.04
CA LEU A 33 -10.39 0.99 -2.76
C LEU A 33 -11.38 2.12 -2.41
N LEU A 34 -11.73 2.98 -3.36
CA LEU A 34 -12.66 4.10 -3.14
C LEU A 34 -14.14 3.67 -3.10
N ARG A 35 -14.46 2.44 -3.53
CA ARG A 35 -15.82 1.88 -3.42
C ARG A 35 -16.10 1.23 -2.08
N LEU A 36 -15.08 1.02 -1.26
CA LEU A 36 -15.27 0.50 0.08
C LEU A 36 -15.98 1.56 0.94
N PRO A 37 -17.14 1.23 1.54
CA PRO A 37 -18.03 2.22 2.16
C PRO A 37 -17.41 2.97 3.35
N SER A 38 -16.28 2.49 3.88
CA SER A 38 -15.59 3.07 5.04
C SER A 38 -14.33 3.87 4.67
N VAL A 39 -13.98 4.00 3.39
CA VAL A 39 -12.77 4.73 2.96
C VAL A 39 -13.09 6.21 2.78
N ARG A 40 -12.65 7.04 3.73
CA ARG A 40 -12.90 8.50 3.72
C ARG A 40 -11.87 9.29 2.91
N GLU A 41 -10.60 8.88 2.93
CA GLU A 41 -9.50 9.54 2.24
C GLU A 41 -8.45 8.50 1.84
N SER A 42 -7.82 8.67 0.68
CA SER A 42 -6.73 7.82 0.21
C SER A 42 -5.54 8.68 -0.20
N ARG A 43 -4.37 8.41 0.37
CA ARG A 43 -3.09 9.00 -0.07
C ARG A 43 -2.18 7.91 -0.60
N THR A 44 -1.67 8.13 -1.81
CA THR A 44 -0.79 7.16 -2.48
C THR A 44 0.61 7.72 -2.61
N TYR A 45 1.57 6.91 -2.21
CA TYR A 45 3.00 7.18 -2.39
C TYR A 45 3.53 6.26 -3.47
N VAL A 46 3.96 6.84 -4.60
CA VAL A 46 4.57 6.06 -5.69
C VAL A 46 6.05 5.88 -5.36
N VAL A 47 6.49 4.63 -5.26
CA VAL A 47 7.90 4.29 -5.02
C VAL A 47 8.68 4.57 -6.30
N MET A 48 9.62 5.51 -6.24
CA MET A 48 10.50 5.85 -7.38
C MET A 48 11.63 4.81 -7.54
N GLU A 49 12.21 4.38 -6.42
CA GLU A 49 13.30 3.42 -6.38
C GLU A 49 13.19 2.53 -5.13
N GLU A 50 13.37 1.22 -5.30
CA GLU A 50 13.40 0.25 -4.20
C GLU A 50 14.85 0.08 -3.70
N VAL A 51 15.24 0.88 -2.71
CA VAL A 51 16.61 0.87 -2.16
C VAL A 51 16.91 -0.41 -1.35
N LYS A 52 15.90 -0.97 -0.69
CA LYS A 52 16.02 -2.21 0.10
C LYS A 52 14.67 -2.91 0.21
N GLN A 53 14.64 -4.22 -0.07
CA GLN A 53 13.50 -5.07 0.20
C GLN A 53 13.97 -6.42 0.74
N THR A 54 13.71 -6.68 2.02
CA THR A 54 13.99 -7.96 2.65
C THR A 54 13.02 -8.21 3.79
N THR A 55 12.61 -9.46 3.97
CA THR A 55 11.84 -9.93 5.12
C THR A 55 12.73 -10.50 6.23
N PHE A 56 14.06 -10.50 6.02
CA PHE A 56 15.02 -11.02 6.98
C PHE A 56 15.07 -10.12 8.23
N VAL A 57 14.77 -10.73 9.39
CA VAL A 57 14.91 -10.10 10.70
C VAL A 57 16.17 -10.67 11.34
N ALA A 58 17.17 -9.82 11.57
CA ALA A 58 18.38 -10.21 12.27
C ALA A 58 18.04 -10.45 13.75
N ILE A 59 18.20 -11.68 14.21
CA ILE A 59 18.04 -12.04 15.63
C ILE A 59 19.45 -12.14 16.20
N SER A 60 19.90 -11.10 16.90
CA SER A 60 21.13 -11.19 17.71
C SER A 60 20.82 -12.01 18.94
N SER A 61 21.38 -13.22 19.02
CA SER A 61 21.42 -14.03 20.23
C SER A 61 22.48 -13.52 21.21
#